data_AF-A0A6F9AHX7-F1
#
_entry.id   AF-A0A6F9AHX7-F1
#
_cell.length_a   1.000
_cell.length_b   1.000
_cell.length_c   1.000
_cell.angle_alpha   90.00
_cell.angle_beta   90.00
_cell.angle_gamma   90.00
#
_symmetry.space_group_name_H-M   'P 1'
#
loop_
_entity.id
_entity.type
_entity.pdbx_description
1 polymer ?
#
loop_
_entity_poly.entity_id
_entity_poly.type
_entity_poly.pdbx_seq_one_letter_code
_entity_poly.pdbx_strand_id
1 'polypeptide(L)'
;MRAFGHCVVLCVPGTDRRITYMISKGGSEALLSALVTTARTFSPNFTILLPLLHLLAKVGHRDRRIGMKAEKAEAVLPTLTLLKQNVKHARRTAACLWVLQVFCSSVTTATLLGQNRGLDVIFRLIPPHTTRNIRTIK
;
A
#
# COMPACT_ATOMS: atom_id res chain seq x y z
N MET A 1 -0.50 16.47 -16.71
CA MET A 1 0.01 16.16 -15.34
C MET A 1 0.65 14.77 -15.35
N ARG A 2 1.89 14.67 -15.83
CA ARG A 2 2.71 13.45 -15.82
C ARG A 2 3.98 13.78 -15.04
N ALA A 3 3.93 13.65 -13.71
CA ALA A 3 5.12 13.86 -12.86
C ALA A 3 5.08 13.13 -11.52
N PHE A 4 4.06 12.30 -11.22
CA PHE A 4 4.00 11.56 -9.95
C PHE A 4 4.55 10.13 -10.04
N GLY A 5 4.88 9.63 -11.24
CA GLY A 5 5.41 8.27 -11.43
C GLY A 5 6.94 8.16 -11.49
N HIS A 6 7.67 9.28 -11.61
CA HIS A 6 9.11 9.26 -11.89
C HIS A 6 10.02 9.58 -10.69
N CYS A 7 9.47 9.87 -9.51
CA CYS A 7 10.26 10.19 -8.31
C CYS A 7 10.44 9.03 -7.31
N VAL A 8 10.04 7.79 -7.67
CA VAL A 8 10.28 6.59 -6.84
C VAL A 8 11.47 5.76 -7.36
N VAL A 9 12.24 6.27 -8.34
CA VAL A 9 13.43 5.59 -8.86
C VAL A 9 14.68 6.50 -8.80
N LEU A 10 14.81 7.33 -7.77
CA LEU A 10 16.13 7.77 -7.35
C LEU A 10 16.72 6.67 -6.46
N CYS A 11 17.25 5.65 -7.13
CA CYS A 11 18.05 4.60 -6.51
C CYS A 11 19.32 5.25 -5.96
N VAL A 12 19.32 5.60 -4.67
CA VAL A 12 20.58 5.76 -3.95
C VAL A 12 21.22 4.36 -3.91
N PRO A 13 22.38 4.13 -4.53
CA PRO A 13 22.95 2.78 -4.73
C PRO A 13 23.19 1.99 -3.43
N GLY A 14 23.20 2.66 -2.27
CA GLY A 14 23.28 2.02 -0.95
C GLY A 14 21.95 1.55 -0.35
N THR A 15 20.80 2.09 -0.78
CA THR A 15 19.49 1.79 -0.16
C THR A 15 18.92 0.45 -0.60
N ASP A 16 19.20 0.04 -1.84
CA ASP A 16 18.65 -1.19 -2.42
C ASP A 16 19.26 -2.45 -1.77
N ARG A 17 20.57 -2.44 -1.53
CA ARG A 17 21.28 -3.50 -0.78
C ARG A 17 20.80 -3.63 0.66
N ARG A 18 20.58 -2.50 1.36
CA ARG A 18 20.06 -2.50 2.74
C ARG A 18 18.64 -3.03 2.83
N ILE A 19 17.77 -2.66 1.88
CA ILE A 19 16.39 -3.18 1.82
C ILE A 19 16.41 -4.69 1.54
N THR A 20 17.24 -5.14 0.61
CA THR A 20 17.38 -6.57 0.28
C THR A 20 17.90 -7.38 1.47
N TYR A 21 18.90 -6.85 2.18
CA TYR A 21 19.40 -7.46 3.42
C TYR A 21 18.33 -7.49 4.52
N MET A 22 17.58 -6.41 4.71
CA MET A 22 16.48 -6.38 5.67
C MET A 22 15.40 -7.41 5.32
N ILE A 23 15.07 -7.58 4.04
CA ILE A 23 14.11 -8.61 3.57
C ILE A 23 14.65 -10.01 3.86
N SER A 24 15.94 -10.27 3.59
CA SER A 24 16.53 -11.61 3.82
C SER A 24 16.62 -11.98 5.30
N LYS A 25 16.59 -10.98 6.20
CA LYS A 25 16.52 -11.17 7.65
C LYS A 25 15.09 -11.19 8.21
N GLY A 26 14.06 -11.23 7.36
CA GLY A 26 12.66 -11.29 7.81
C GLY A 26 12.06 -9.95 8.21
N GLY A 27 12.68 -8.84 7.82
CA GLY A 27 12.20 -7.50 8.17
C GLY A 27 10.87 -7.14 7.53
N SER A 28 10.51 -7.71 6.37
CA SER A 28 9.19 -7.47 5.77
C SER A 28 8.06 -8.17 6.55
N GLU A 29 8.30 -9.37 7.07
CA GLU A 29 7.39 -10.05 7.99
C GLU A 29 7.20 -9.24 9.28
N ALA A 30 8.28 -8.72 9.86
CA ALA A 30 8.20 -7.85 11.03
C ALA A 30 7.38 -6.56 10.77
N LEU A 31 7.56 -5.94 9.60
CA LEU A 31 6.77 -4.78 9.19
C LEU A 31 5.28 -5.11 9.02
N LEU A 32 4.95 -6.29 8.47
CA LEU A 32 3.57 -6.75 8.35
C LEU A 32 2.94 -7.00 9.72
N SER A 33 3.66 -7.64 10.64
CA SER A 33 3.19 -7.82 12.03
C SER A 33 2.98 -6.48 12.74
N ALA A 34 3.88 -5.51 12.56
CA ALA A 34 3.73 -4.15 13.09
C ALA A 34 2.50 -3.43 12.51
N LEU A 35 2.22 -3.61 11.22
CA LEU A 35 1.02 -3.07 10.60
C LEU A 35 -0.24 -3.67 11.21
N VAL A 36 -0.32 -4.99 11.31
CA VAL A 36 -1.50 -5.69 11.84
C VAL A 36 -1.76 -5.30 13.29
N THR A 37 -0.72 -5.28 14.12
CA THR A 37 -0.83 -4.86 15.51
C THR A 37 -1.30 -3.42 15.64
N THR A 38 -0.71 -2.50 14.88
CA THR A 38 -1.12 -1.08 14.88
C THR A 38 -2.54 -0.89 14.35
N ALA A 39 -2.91 -1.59 13.27
CA ALA A 39 -4.22 -1.47 12.63
C ALA A 39 -5.35 -2.03 13.51
N ARG A 40 -5.06 -3.02 14.37
CA ARG A 40 -6.02 -3.60 15.32
C ARG A 40 -6.16 -2.79 16.61
N THR A 41 -5.34 -1.75 16.84
CA THR A 41 -5.53 -0.85 17.98
C THR A 41 -6.85 -0.09 17.86
N PHE A 42 -7.49 0.19 19.01
CA PHE A 42 -8.77 0.91 19.06
C PHE A 42 -8.70 2.32 18.44
N SER A 43 -7.53 2.96 18.50
CA SER A 43 -7.26 4.26 17.88
C SER A 43 -5.90 4.24 17.16
N PRO A 44 -5.86 3.83 15.88
CA PRO A 44 -4.60 3.77 15.14
C PRO A 44 -3.98 5.16 15.00
N ASN A 45 -2.78 5.34 15.53
CA ASN A 45 -2.04 6.60 15.44
C ASN A 45 -1.48 6.78 14.02
N PHE A 46 -2.16 7.60 13.22
CA PHE A 46 -1.77 7.86 11.82
C PHE A 46 -0.44 8.57 11.64
N THR A 47 0.12 9.19 12.69
CA THR A 47 1.46 9.80 12.65
C THR A 47 2.55 8.73 12.54
N ILE A 48 2.34 7.55 13.12
CA ILE A 48 3.27 6.41 13.06
C ILE A 48 2.87 5.46 11.92
N LEU A 49 1.57 5.25 11.73
CA LEU A 49 1.05 4.32 10.73
C LEU A 49 1.35 4.79 9.29
N LEU A 50 1.33 6.10 9.00
CA LEU A 50 1.65 6.61 7.66
C LEU A 50 3.09 6.28 7.23
N PRO A 51 4.13 6.62 8.01
CA PRO A 51 5.50 6.18 7.73
C PRO A 51 5.63 4.66 7.58
N LEU A 52 4.93 3.89 8.43
CA LEU A 52 4.93 2.43 8.36
C LEU A 52 4.35 1.91 7.04
N LEU A 53 3.19 2.44 6.61
CA LEU A 53 2.57 2.08 5.32
C LEU A 53 3.47 2.45 4.14
N HIS A 54 4.09 3.63 4.14
CA HIS A 54 5.02 4.03 3.09
C HIS A 54 6.26 3.14 3.03
N LEU A 55 6.84 2.82 4.19
CA LEU A 55 7.98 1.92 4.28
C LEU A 55 7.61 0.52 3.78
N LEU A 56 6.45 0.01 4.16
CA LEU A 56 5.95 -1.28 3.72
C LEU A 56 5.73 -1.32 2.20
N ALA A 57 5.14 -0.28 1.62
CA ALA A 57 5.00 -0.17 0.16
C ALA A 57 6.37 -0.17 -0.53
N LYS A 58 7.32 0.62 -0.03
CA LYS A 58 8.69 0.69 -0.56
C LYS A 58 9.41 -0.66 -0.50
N VAL A 59 9.32 -1.35 0.64
CA VAL A 59 9.96 -2.66 0.87
C VAL A 59 9.28 -3.74 0.04
N GLY A 60 7.95 -3.74 -0.02
CA GLY A 60 7.20 -4.75 -0.76
C GLY A 60 7.33 -4.64 -2.27
N HIS A 61 7.65 -3.46 -2.83
CA HIS A 61 8.09 -3.37 -4.24
C HIS A 61 9.42 -4.10 -4.52
N ARG A 62 10.21 -4.41 -3.48
CA ARG A 62 11.44 -5.20 -3.58
C ARG A 62 11.27 -6.65 -3.14
N ASP A 63 10.37 -6.92 -2.20
CA ASP A 63 10.05 -8.27 -1.75
C ASP A 63 9.01 -8.94 -2.65
N ARG A 64 9.47 -9.75 -3.61
CA ARG A 64 8.58 -10.50 -4.53
C ARG A 64 7.59 -11.43 -3.81
N ARG A 65 7.86 -11.82 -2.56
CA ARG A 65 7.00 -12.72 -1.77
C ARG A 65 6.10 -11.97 -0.80
N ILE A 66 6.08 -10.64 -0.85
CA ILE A 66 5.31 -9.81 0.10
C ILE A 66 3.82 -10.15 0.11
N GLY A 67 3.21 -10.47 -1.04
CA GLY A 67 1.81 -10.91 -1.10
C GLY A 67 1.55 -12.16 -0.27
N MET A 68 2.38 -13.21 -0.43
CA MET A 68 2.26 -14.44 0.38
C MET A 68 2.53 -14.18 1.87
N LYS A 69 3.49 -13.29 2.19
CA LYS A 69 3.78 -12.90 3.57
C LYS A 69 2.60 -12.14 4.20
N ALA A 70 1.97 -11.26 3.43
CA ALA A 70 0.82 -10.47 3.86
C ALA A 70 -0.43 -11.32 4.08
N GLU A 71 -0.62 -12.34 3.25
CA GLU A 71 -1.63 -13.38 3.48
C GLU A 71 -1.38 -14.10 4.80
N LYS A 72 -0.18 -14.65 5.00
CA LYS A 72 0.19 -15.38 6.22
C LYS A 72 0.10 -14.52 7.49
N ALA A 73 0.40 -13.22 7.38
CA ALA A 73 0.30 -12.28 8.49
C ALA A 73 -1.13 -11.73 8.68
N GLU A 74 -2.10 -12.12 7.85
CA GLU A 74 -3.46 -11.57 7.83
C GLU A 74 -3.50 -10.04 7.70
N ALA A 75 -2.55 -9.45 6.96
CA ALA A 75 -2.41 -8.00 6.83
C ALA A 75 -3.37 -7.36 5.81
N VAL A 76 -3.93 -8.16 4.90
CA VAL A 76 -4.77 -7.68 3.80
C VAL A 76 -6.06 -7.04 4.31
N LEU A 77 -6.80 -7.74 5.17
CA LEU A 77 -8.10 -7.27 5.67
C LEU A 77 -7.99 -6.04 6.59
N PRO A 78 -7.06 -6.00 7.58
CA PRO A 78 -6.85 -4.79 8.37
C PRO A 78 -6.51 -3.57 7.51
N THR A 79 -5.69 -3.74 6.48
CA THR A 79 -5.34 -2.66 5.55
C THR A 79 -6.56 -2.19 4.74
N LEU A 80 -7.40 -3.12 4.29
CA LEU A 80 -8.65 -2.79 3.61
C LEU A 80 -9.63 -2.06 4.54
N THR A 81 -9.72 -2.46 5.81
CA THR A 81 -10.53 -1.77 6.82
C THR A 81 -10.04 -0.35 7.05
N LEU A 82 -8.72 -0.15 7.17
CA LEU A 82 -8.12 1.18 7.26
C LEU A 82 -8.45 2.05 6.04
N LEU A 83 -8.41 1.48 4.83
CA LEU A 83 -8.81 2.18 3.60
C LEU A 83 -10.28 2.63 3.69
N LYS A 84 -11.19 1.72 4.05
CA LYS A 84 -12.64 1.98 4.19
C LYS A 84 -12.94 3.10 5.19
N GLN A 85 -12.22 3.13 6.31
CA GLN A 85 -12.39 4.15 7.35
C GLN A 85 -11.84 5.52 6.94
N ASN A 86 -10.84 5.56 6.05
CA ASN A 86 -10.09 6.78 5.74
C ASN A 86 -10.35 7.33 4.34
N VAL A 87 -11.39 6.87 3.63
CA VAL A 87 -11.74 7.31 2.26
C VAL A 87 -11.75 8.84 2.09
N LYS A 88 -12.14 9.60 3.13
CA LYS A 88 -12.18 11.08 3.13
C LYS A 88 -10.79 11.75 3.22
N HIS A 89 -9.75 11.01 3.63
CA HIS A 89 -8.40 11.54 3.87
C HIS A 89 -7.44 11.07 2.77
N ALA A 90 -7.30 11.87 1.70
CA ALA A 90 -6.53 11.53 0.51
C ALA A 90 -5.13 10.94 0.79
N ARG A 91 -4.37 11.50 1.74
CA ARG A 91 -3.03 11.01 2.10
C ARG A 91 -3.06 9.61 2.73
N ARG A 92 -4.01 9.33 3.63
CA ARG A 92 -4.16 8.03 4.29
C ARG A 92 -4.69 6.97 3.33
N THR A 93 -5.66 7.35 2.51
CA THR A 93 -6.20 6.53 1.42
C THR A 93 -5.09 6.11 0.46
N ALA A 94 -4.27 7.06 -0.02
CA ALA A 94 -3.17 6.76 -0.94
C ALA A 94 -2.15 5.78 -0.33
N ALA A 95 -1.79 5.97 0.94
CA ALA A 95 -0.87 5.07 1.63
C ALA A 95 -1.44 3.63 1.75
N CYS A 96 -2.73 3.49 2.08
CA CYS A 96 -3.39 2.18 2.12
C CYS A 96 -3.46 1.54 0.73
N LEU A 97 -3.74 2.33 -0.32
CA LEU A 97 -3.77 1.85 -1.70
C LEU A 97 -2.40 1.34 -2.18
N TRP A 98 -1.31 2.05 -1.88
CA TRP A 98 0.03 1.59 -2.25
C TRP A 98 0.38 0.24 -1.60
N VAL A 99 0.00 0.04 -0.34
CA VAL A 99 0.20 -1.25 0.34
C VAL A 99 -0.68 -2.35 -0.27
N LEU A 100 -1.96 -2.09 -0.52
CA LEU A 100 -2.85 -3.06 -1.17
C LEU A 100 -2.36 -3.44 -2.58
N GLN A 101 -1.86 -2.47 -3.35
CA GLN A 101 -1.27 -2.72 -4.66
C GLN A 101 -0.09 -3.71 -4.57
N VAL A 102 0.75 -3.55 -3.56
CA VAL A 102 1.89 -4.43 -3.32
C VAL A 102 1.43 -5.82 -2.84
N PHE A 103 0.37 -5.91 -2.05
CA PHE A 103 -0.20 -7.21 -1.64
C PHE A 103 -0.77 -7.98 -2.83
N CYS A 104 -1.32 -7.29 -3.83
CA CYS A 104 -1.80 -7.91 -5.07
C CYS A 104 -0.70 -8.54 -5.94
N SER A 105 0.55 -8.63 -5.46
CA SER A 105 1.58 -9.46 -6.08
C SER A 105 1.29 -10.97 -5.97
N SER A 106 0.29 -11.38 -5.16
CA SER A 106 -0.21 -12.75 -5.07
C SER A 106 -1.67 -12.83 -5.53
N VAL A 107 -2.02 -13.93 -6.21
CA VAL A 107 -3.41 -14.17 -6.65
C VAL A 107 -4.35 -14.38 -5.46
N THR A 108 -3.87 -15.06 -4.42
CA THR A 108 -4.65 -15.34 -3.19
C THR A 108 -5.10 -14.05 -2.49
N THR A 109 -4.19 -13.11 -2.28
CA THR A 109 -4.47 -11.81 -1.67
C THR A 109 -5.35 -10.93 -2.55
N ALA A 110 -5.15 -10.95 -3.87
CA ALA A 110 -6.01 -10.24 -4.82
C ALA A 110 -7.45 -10.77 -4.79
N THR A 111 -7.63 -12.10 -4.76
CA THR A 111 -8.93 -12.76 -4.62
C THR A 111 -9.59 -12.39 -3.29
N LEU A 112 -8.84 -12.43 -2.18
CA LEU A 112 -9.32 -12.04 -0.87
C LEU A 112 -9.80 -10.58 -0.85
N LEU A 113 -9.06 -9.67 -1.49
CA LEU A 113 -9.45 -8.28 -1.65
C LEU A 113 -10.76 -8.13 -2.43
N GLY A 114 -10.91 -8.88 -3.53
CA GLY A 114 -12.11 -8.90 -4.35
C GLY A 114 -13.34 -9.39 -3.57
N GLN A 115 -13.21 -10.53 -2.87
CA GLN A 115 -14.28 -11.11 -2.05
C GLN A 115 -14.75 -10.16 -0.93
N ASN A 116 -13.87 -9.31 -0.40
CA ASN A 116 -14.16 -8.38 0.69
C ASN A 116 -14.64 -7.00 0.23
N ARG A 117 -15.18 -6.91 -1.00
CA ARG A 117 -15.64 -5.65 -1.62
C ARG A 117 -14.55 -4.58 -1.66
N GLY A 118 -13.30 -4.99 -1.84
CA GLY A 118 -12.17 -4.06 -1.95
C GLY A 118 -12.27 -3.19 -3.20
N LEU A 119 -12.71 -3.79 -4.31
CA LEU A 119 -12.87 -3.09 -5.58
C LEU A 119 -13.93 -1.99 -5.52
N ASP A 120 -15.06 -2.20 -4.83
CA ASP A 120 -16.08 -1.15 -4.64
C ASP A 120 -15.49 0.13 -4.03
N VAL A 121 -14.62 -0.02 -3.03
CA VAL A 121 -13.98 1.11 -2.33
C VAL A 121 -13.01 1.82 -3.27
N ILE A 122 -12.24 1.06 -4.05
CA ILE A 122 -11.28 1.60 -5.02
C ILE A 122 -12.02 2.35 -6.14
N PHE A 123 -13.09 1.78 -6.69
CA PHE A 123 -13.88 2.42 -7.74
C PHE A 123 -14.52 3.73 -7.28
N ARG A 124 -14.99 3.82 -6.03
CA ARG A 124 -15.49 5.08 -5.45
C ARG A 124 -14.42 6.18 -5.34
N LEU A 125 -13.15 5.80 -5.26
CA LEU A 125 -12.03 6.74 -5.19
C LEU A 125 -11.60 7.27 -6.55
N ILE A 126 -11.99 6.59 -7.63
CA ILE A 126 -11.76 7.06 -9.00
C ILE A 126 -12.89 8.04 -9.31
N PRO A 127 -12.60 9.35 -9.49
CA PRO A 127 -13.65 10.28 -9.89
C PRO A 127 -14.23 9.82 -11.23
N PRO A 128 -15.58 9.91 -11.43
CA PRO A 128 -16.16 9.64 -12.74
C PRO A 128 -15.42 10.52 -13.75
N HIS A 129 -15.05 9.94 -14.89
CA HIS A 129 -14.28 10.61 -15.94
C HIS A 129 -15.02 11.86 -16.44
N THR A 130 -14.87 12.98 -15.74
CA THR A 130 -15.21 14.28 -16.24
C THR A 130 -14.07 14.69 -17.15
N THR A 131 -14.43 14.86 -18.42
CA THR A 131 -13.71 15.36 -19.58
C THR A 131 -13.11 16.75 -19.32
N ARG A 132 -12.26 16.91 -18.29
CA ARG A 132 -11.76 18.20 -17.82
C ARG A 132 -10.25 18.35 -17.95
N ASN A 133 -9.61 17.45 -18.71
CA ASN A 133 -8.18 17.50 -19.01
C ASN A 133 -7.87 17.56 -20.51
N ILE A 134 -8.83 18.00 -21.32
CA ILE A 134 -8.54 18.55 -22.65
C ILE A 134 -8.19 20.02 -22.42
N ARG A 135 -6.98 20.28 -21.92
CA ARG A 135 -6.39 21.60 -22.09
C ARG A 135 -5.90 21.64 -23.54
N THR A 136 -6.70 22.25 -24.40
CA THR A 136 -6.31 22.66 -25.74
C THR A 136 -5.00 23.43 -25.63
N ILE A 137 -3.93 22.83 -26.12
CA ILE A 137 -2.66 23.52 -26.37
C ILE A 137 -2.97 24.41 -27.57
N LYS A 138 -3.05 25.73 -27.35
CA LYS A 138 -3.06 26.73 -28.42
C LYS A 138 -1.63 26.95 -28.91
#